data_AF-A0A7C3LTN9-F1
#
_entry.id   AF-A0A7C3LTN9-F1
#
_cell.length_a   1.000
_cell.length_b   1.000
_cell.length_c   1.000
_cell.angle_alpha   90.00
_cell.angle_beta   90.00
_cell.angle_gamma   90.00
#
_symmetry.space_group_name_H-M   'P 1'
#
loop_
_entity.id
_entity.type
_entity.pdbx_description
1 polymer ?
#
loop_
_entity_poly.entity_id
_entity_poly.type
_entity_poly.pdbx_seq_one_letter_code
_entity_poly.pdbx_strand_id
1 'polypeptide(L)'
;MTTPRDVTSPLESIIERWKSVTRQTPIVRKDLPGASAEWCFSPRKEDEKTLLGLVEEWDRLEDAILPELAGILPLKQAEFREIMRIIRHKLDLNGRNRHFVGYSGKNDPDGETGRAHFLASMERTAQHFMKLSLSIDTFKPPGGTGKTSP
;
A
#
# COMPACT_ATOMS: atom_id res chain seq x y z
N MET A 1 27.77 7.36 7.57
CA MET A 1 26.41 7.16 8.10
C MET A 1 25.44 7.75 7.09
N THR A 2 24.63 6.92 6.44
CA THR A 2 23.55 7.39 5.57
C THR A 2 22.35 7.74 6.44
N THR A 3 21.88 8.98 6.38
CA THR A 3 20.62 9.40 6.98
C THR A 3 19.50 8.50 6.47
N PRO A 4 18.58 8.02 7.32
CA PRO A 4 17.38 7.31 6.87
C PRO A 4 16.69 8.13 5.80
N ARG A 5 16.35 7.50 4.67
CA ARG A 5 15.68 8.23 3.59
C ARG A 5 14.27 8.57 4.07
N ASP A 6 13.90 9.83 3.98
CA ASP A 6 12.54 10.24 4.28
C ASP A 6 11.61 9.76 3.17
N VAL A 7 10.81 8.75 3.51
CA VAL A 7 9.82 8.12 2.61
C VAL A 7 8.44 8.76 2.74
N THR A 8 8.27 9.70 3.68
CA THR A 8 6.99 10.31 4.03
C THR A 8 6.39 11.05 2.84
N SER A 9 7.11 12.03 2.28
CA SER A 9 6.58 12.83 1.17
C SER A 9 6.31 12.02 -0.11
N PRO A 10 7.19 11.10 -0.56
CA PRO A 10 6.88 10.22 -1.69
C PRO A 10 5.65 9.34 -1.44
N LEU A 11 5.53 8.75 -0.25
CA LEU A 11 4.38 7.92 0.11
C LEU A 11 3.10 8.74 0.12
N GLU A 12 3.08 9.89 0.80
CA GLU A 12 1.91 10.78 0.87
C GLU A 12 1.44 11.18 -0.54
N SER A 13 2.38 11.48 -1.44
CA SER A 13 2.06 11.78 -2.85
C SER A 13 1.37 10.62 -3.56
N ILE A 14 1.89 9.40 -3.41
CA ILE A 14 1.29 8.18 -3.96
C ILE A 14 -0.11 7.97 -3.39
N ILE A 15 -0.27 8.08 -2.07
CA ILE A 15 -1.55 7.85 -1.39
C ILE A 15 -2.59 8.88 -1.77
N GLU A 16 -2.27 10.18 -1.81
CA GLU A 16 -3.24 11.21 -2.16
C GLU A 16 -3.69 11.11 -3.63
N ARG A 17 -2.75 10.81 -4.54
CA ARG A 17 -3.10 10.56 -5.95
C ARG A 17 -3.93 9.28 -6.11
N TRP A 18 -3.56 8.22 -5.40
CA TRP A 18 -4.35 6.98 -5.37
C TRP A 18 -5.76 7.23 -4.82
N LYS A 19 -5.91 7.97 -3.72
CA LYS A 19 -7.22 8.35 -3.16
C LYS A 19 -8.06 9.12 -4.18
N SER A 20 -7.45 10.08 -4.87
CA SER A 20 -8.12 10.89 -5.88
C SER A 20 -8.70 10.02 -6.99
N VAL A 21 -7.88 9.15 -7.61
CA VAL A 21 -8.35 8.25 -8.67
C VAL A 21 -9.37 7.23 -8.14
N THR A 22 -9.16 6.67 -6.94
CA THR A 22 -10.08 5.70 -6.32
C THR A 22 -11.46 6.29 -6.07
N ARG A 23 -11.53 7.55 -5.62
CA ARG A 23 -12.80 8.26 -5.36
C ARG A 23 -13.59 8.49 -6.64
N GLN A 24 -12.91 8.72 -7.75
CA GLN A 24 -13.52 9.00 -9.05
C GLN A 24 -13.77 7.75 -9.88
N THR A 25 -13.06 6.66 -9.58
CA THR A 25 -13.21 5.38 -10.28
C THR A 25 -14.63 4.86 -10.07
N PRO A 26 -15.40 4.63 -11.16
CA PRO A 26 -16.73 4.05 -11.05
C PRO A 26 -16.68 2.73 -10.30
N ILE A 27 -17.74 2.42 -9.54
CA ILE A 27 -17.93 1.11 -8.95
C ILE A 27 -19.13 0.43 -9.57
N VAL A 28 -19.03 -0.87 -9.74
CA VAL A 28 -20.07 -1.70 -10.32
C VAL A 28 -20.32 -2.90 -9.42
N ARG A 29 -21.59 -3.31 -9.37
CA ARG A 29 -21.98 -4.54 -8.71
C ARG A 29 -21.74 -5.71 -9.67
N LYS A 30 -21.02 -6.72 -9.21
CA LYS A 30 -20.84 -7.99 -9.91
C LYS A 30 -21.29 -9.13 -9.01
N ASP A 31 -22.06 -10.04 -9.59
CA ASP A 31 -22.39 -11.31 -8.94
C ASP A 31 -21.32 -12.34 -9.30
N LEU A 32 -20.71 -12.96 -8.30
CA LEU A 32 -19.75 -14.04 -8.50
C LEU A 32 -20.37 -15.40 -8.17
N PRO A 33 -19.88 -16.49 -8.80
CA PRO A 33 -20.16 -17.83 -8.35
C PRO A 33 -19.72 -18.02 -6.88
N GLY A 34 -20.67 -18.23 -5.97
CA GLY A 34 -20.41 -18.43 -4.54
C GLY A 34 -20.43 -17.15 -3.68
N ALA A 35 -20.58 -15.96 -4.27
CA ALA A 35 -20.74 -14.71 -3.54
C ALA A 35 -21.67 -13.74 -4.29
N SER A 36 -22.83 -13.46 -3.70
CA SER A 36 -23.80 -12.51 -4.26
C SER A 36 -23.41 -11.07 -3.91
N ALA A 37 -23.63 -10.13 -4.84
CA ALA A 37 -23.57 -8.69 -4.59
C ALA A 37 -22.21 -8.09 -4.22
N GLU A 38 -21.16 -8.40 -4.98
CA GLU A 38 -19.84 -7.83 -4.71
C GLU A 38 -19.61 -6.52 -5.47
N TRP A 39 -18.98 -5.54 -4.79
CA TRP A 39 -18.62 -4.27 -5.39
C TRP A 39 -17.19 -4.28 -5.90
N CYS A 40 -17.03 -3.77 -7.12
CA CYS A 40 -15.77 -3.78 -7.85
C CYS A 40 -15.46 -2.39 -8.37
N PHE A 41 -14.20 -2.01 -8.36
CA PHE A 41 -13.76 -0.87 -9.14
C PHE A 41 -13.87 -1.19 -10.63
N SER A 42 -14.42 -0.29 -11.41
CA SER A 42 -14.51 -0.36 -12.86
C SER A 42 -13.75 0.83 -13.46
N PRO A 43 -12.40 0.82 -13.37
CA PRO A 43 -11.57 1.92 -13.85
C PRO A 43 -11.77 2.15 -15.35
N ARG A 44 -11.79 3.43 -15.74
CA ARG A 44 -11.71 3.84 -17.14
C ARG A 44 -10.25 3.77 -17.59
N LYS A 45 -9.98 3.88 -18.89
CA LYS A 45 -8.61 3.81 -19.44
C LYS A 45 -7.67 4.85 -18.82
N GLU A 46 -8.18 6.04 -18.53
CA GLU A 46 -7.43 7.11 -17.85
C GLU A 46 -7.12 6.77 -16.38
N ASP A 47 -8.05 6.10 -15.69
CA ASP A 47 -7.86 5.65 -14.32
C ASP A 47 -6.79 4.53 -14.30
N GLU A 48 -6.90 3.54 -15.20
CA GLU A 48 -5.94 2.45 -15.38
C GLU A 48 -4.52 2.97 -15.62
N LYS A 49 -4.37 3.94 -16.53
CA LYS A 49 -3.07 4.58 -16.81
C LYS A 49 -2.50 5.26 -15.57
N THR A 50 -3.34 5.97 -14.83
CA THR A 50 -2.93 6.65 -13.59
C THR A 50 -2.50 5.64 -12.53
N LEU A 51 -3.26 4.57 -12.36
CA LEU A 51 -3.00 3.49 -11.41
C LEU A 51 -1.71 2.73 -11.75
N LEU A 52 -1.45 2.49 -13.04
CA LEU A 52 -0.19 1.90 -13.50
C LEU A 52 1.01 2.78 -13.12
N GLY A 53 0.92 4.09 -13.37
CA GLY A 53 1.97 5.03 -12.98
C GLY A 53 2.21 5.07 -11.46
N LEU A 54 1.16 4.92 -10.65
CA LEU A 54 1.28 4.82 -9.19
C LEU A 54 1.98 3.54 -8.74
N VAL A 55 1.74 2.41 -9.42
CA VAL A 55 2.48 1.16 -9.17
C VAL A 55 3.96 1.32 -9.52
N GLU A 56 4.30 1.97 -10.64
CA GLU A 56 5.70 2.24 -11.00
C GLU A 56 6.40 3.19 -10.02
N GLU A 57 5.69 4.20 -9.49
CA GLU A 57 6.19 5.06 -8.42
C GLU A 57 6.40 4.29 -7.12
N TRP A 58 5.47 3.41 -6.78
CA TRP A 58 5.60 2.52 -5.63
C TRP A 58 6.80 1.57 -5.77
N ASP A 59 7.02 0.98 -6.94
CA ASP A 59 8.14 0.06 -7.20
C ASP A 59 9.49 0.77 -7.00
N ARG A 60 9.61 2.01 -7.46
CA ARG A 60 10.81 2.84 -7.22
C ARG A 60 11.01 3.16 -5.74
N LEU A 61 9.93 3.37 -4.98
CA LEU A 61 10.00 3.61 -3.54
C LEU A 61 10.39 2.32 -2.80
N GLU A 62 9.83 1.18 -3.19
CA GLU A 62 10.17 -0.14 -2.64
C GLU A 62 11.65 -0.46 -2.87
N ASP A 63 12.16 -0.30 -4.10
CA ASP A 63 13.57 -0.50 -4.45
C ASP A 63 14.51 0.42 -3.65
N ALA A 64 14.06 1.63 -3.31
CA ALA A 64 14.83 2.55 -2.48
C ALA A 64 14.89 2.12 -1.01
N ILE A 65 13.85 1.49 -0.48
CA ILE A 65 13.71 1.13 0.94
C ILE A 65 14.31 -0.24 1.24
N LEU A 66 14.18 -1.19 0.33
CA LEU A 66 14.65 -2.58 0.52
C LEU A 66 16.10 -2.69 1.01
N PRO A 67 17.08 -1.90 0.50
CA PRO A 67 18.44 -1.93 1.00
C PRO A 67 18.58 -1.49 2.47
N GLU A 68 17.76 -0.54 2.93
CA GLU A 68 17.78 -0.05 4.32
C GLU A 68 17.32 -1.13 5.32
N LEU A 69 16.52 -2.08 4.85
CA LEU A 69 16.06 -3.22 5.63
C LEU A 69 17.10 -4.35 5.76
N ALA A 70 18.26 -4.27 5.09
CA ALA A 70 19.25 -5.35 5.08
C ALA A 70 19.97 -5.57 6.43
N GLY A 71 19.82 -4.65 7.39
CA GLY A 71 20.47 -4.71 8.70
C GLY A 71 19.54 -4.61 9.91
N ILE A 72 18.22 -4.68 9.72
CA ILE A 72 17.25 -4.64 10.81
C ILE A 72 16.92 -6.05 11.32
N LEU A 73 16.38 -6.13 12.54
CA LEU A 73 15.92 -7.40 13.13
C LEU A 73 14.97 -8.16 12.18
N PRO A 74 15.14 -9.49 11.99
CA PRO A 74 14.38 -10.26 10.99
C PRO A 74 12.85 -10.13 11.11
N LEU A 75 12.32 -10.11 12.33
CA LEU A 75 10.87 -9.95 12.55
C LEU A 75 10.37 -8.59 12.05
N LYS A 76 11.16 -7.53 12.26
CA LYS A 76 10.83 -6.19 11.77
C LYS A 76 10.96 -6.12 10.26
N GLN A 77 11.98 -6.74 9.68
CA GLN A 77 12.11 -6.88 8.24
C GLN A 77 10.88 -7.54 7.60
N ALA A 78 10.38 -8.62 8.20
CA ALA A 78 9.17 -9.29 7.73
C ALA A 78 7.92 -8.39 7.83
N GLU A 79 7.77 -7.66 8.94
CA GLU A 79 6.67 -6.70 9.13
C GLU A 79 6.68 -5.60 8.05
N PHE A 80 7.85 -5.03 7.76
CA PHE A 80 8.01 -4.03 6.69
C PHE A 80 7.62 -4.58 5.32
N ARG A 81 8.14 -5.76 4.96
CA ARG A 81 7.86 -6.40 3.66
C ARG A 81 6.37 -6.71 3.52
N GLU A 82 5.72 -7.14 4.59
CA GLU A 82 4.29 -7.43 4.56
C GLU A 82 3.45 -6.17 4.35
N ILE A 83 3.79 -5.06 5.01
CA ILE A 83 3.09 -3.80 4.81
C ILE A 83 3.31 -3.26 3.39
N MET A 84 4.53 -3.35 2.85
CA MET A 84 4.83 -2.99 1.47
C MET A 84 3.99 -3.83 0.49
N ARG A 85 3.91 -5.14 0.72
CA ARG A 85 3.08 -6.05 -0.06
C ARG A 85 1.59 -5.68 -0.01
N ILE A 86 1.07 -5.30 1.15
CA ILE A 86 -0.33 -4.88 1.32
C ILE A 86 -0.61 -3.58 0.55
N ILE A 87 0.28 -2.59 0.62
CA ILE A 87 0.16 -1.33 -0.12
C ILE A 87 0.14 -1.61 -1.62
N ARG A 88 1.14 -2.35 -2.13
CA ARG A 88 1.20 -2.77 -3.54
C ARG A 88 -0.09 -3.45 -3.98
N HIS A 89 -0.56 -4.41 -3.18
CA HIS A 89 -1.78 -5.14 -3.48
C HIS A 89 -3.00 -4.21 -3.60
N LYS A 90 -3.14 -3.23 -2.70
CA LYS A 90 -4.24 -2.24 -2.77
C LYS A 90 -4.15 -1.33 -3.99
N LEU A 91 -2.93 -0.94 -4.41
CA LEU A 91 -2.74 -0.22 -5.68
C LEU A 91 -3.20 -1.07 -6.88
N ASP A 92 -2.80 -2.35 -6.91
CA ASP A 92 -3.16 -3.30 -7.96
C ASP A 92 -4.65 -3.63 -8.01
N LEU A 93 -5.34 -3.67 -6.87
CA LEU A 93 -6.77 -4.00 -6.80
C LEU A 93 -7.61 -3.03 -7.62
N ASN A 94 -7.29 -1.73 -7.57
CA ASN A 94 -7.99 -0.71 -8.34
C ASN A 94 -7.79 -0.88 -9.85
N GLY A 95 -6.57 -1.20 -10.28
CA GLY A 95 -6.21 -1.22 -11.70
C GLY A 95 -6.71 -2.44 -12.46
N ARG A 96 -7.08 -3.52 -11.76
CA ARG A 96 -7.41 -4.82 -12.39
C ARG A 96 -8.88 -5.21 -12.29
N ASN A 97 -9.77 -4.23 -12.08
CA ASN A 97 -11.20 -4.48 -11.86
C ASN A 97 -11.44 -5.51 -10.75
N ARG A 98 -10.61 -5.46 -9.69
CA ARG A 98 -10.68 -6.41 -8.59
C ARG A 98 -11.61 -5.89 -7.52
N HIS A 99 -12.22 -6.87 -6.88
CA HIS A 99 -13.28 -6.69 -5.93
C HIS A 99 -12.67 -6.20 -4.62
N PHE A 100 -13.32 -5.29 -3.91
CA PHE A 100 -12.94 -4.95 -2.55
C PHE A 100 -13.79 -5.74 -1.54
N VAL A 101 -13.92 -7.05 -1.81
CA VAL A 101 -14.70 -8.01 -1.02
C VAL A 101 -14.34 -7.89 0.46
N GLY A 102 -15.34 -7.70 1.31
CA GLY A 102 -15.19 -7.62 2.76
C GLY A 102 -15.31 -6.22 3.35
N TYR A 103 -15.37 -5.17 2.54
CA TYR A 103 -15.59 -3.80 3.03
C TYR A 103 -17.04 -3.32 2.87
N SER A 104 -17.83 -3.95 2.00
CA SER A 104 -19.25 -3.63 1.82
C SER A 104 -20.13 -4.59 2.65
N GLY A 105 -20.99 -4.04 3.50
CA GLY A 105 -22.03 -4.81 4.17
C GLY A 105 -23.14 -5.22 3.21
N LYS A 106 -24.04 -6.12 3.64
CA LYS A 106 -25.24 -6.52 2.87
C LYS A 106 -26.16 -5.34 2.50
N ASN A 107 -26.00 -4.19 3.15
CA ASN A 107 -26.82 -2.98 3.01
C ASN A 107 -26.07 -1.82 2.33
N ASP A 108 -25.12 -2.10 1.45
CA ASP A 108 -24.39 -1.07 0.67
C ASP A 108 -24.98 -1.00 -0.75
N PRO A 109 -26.04 -0.20 -1.01
CA PRO A 109 -26.79 -0.25 -2.26
C PRO A 109 -26.03 0.33 -3.46
N ASP A 110 -25.05 1.20 -3.20
CA ASP A 110 -24.22 1.84 -4.20
C ASP A 110 -22.74 1.44 -4.10
N GLY A 111 -22.30 0.81 -2.99
CA GLY A 111 -20.94 0.36 -2.78
C GLY A 111 -19.99 1.45 -2.25
N GLU A 112 -20.52 2.65 -1.97
CA GLU A 112 -19.74 3.79 -1.48
C GLU A 112 -19.22 3.56 -0.06
N THR A 113 -19.96 2.83 0.76
CA THR A 113 -19.53 2.48 2.12
C THR A 113 -18.27 1.61 2.07
N GLY A 114 -18.29 0.58 1.21
CA GLY A 114 -17.13 -0.27 1.01
C GLY A 114 -15.95 0.46 0.38
N ARG A 115 -16.18 1.39 -0.55
CA ARG A 115 -15.13 2.27 -1.08
C ARG A 115 -14.49 3.10 0.04
N ALA A 116 -15.29 3.72 0.90
CA ALA A 116 -14.80 4.52 2.02
C ALA A 116 -13.96 3.68 3.01
N HIS A 117 -14.41 2.46 3.33
CA HIS A 117 -13.65 1.54 4.19
C HIS A 117 -12.34 1.07 3.54
N PHE A 118 -12.35 0.82 2.24
CA PHE A 118 -11.15 0.46 1.49
C PHE A 118 -10.12 1.59 1.47
N LEU A 119 -10.55 2.84 1.22
CA LEU A 119 -9.74 4.05 1.32
C LEU A 119 -9.14 4.20 2.72
N ALA A 120 -9.96 4.13 3.77
CA ALA A 120 -9.51 4.24 5.15
C ALA A 120 -8.54 3.11 5.54
N SER A 121 -8.71 1.92 4.97
CA SER A 121 -7.77 0.82 5.19
C SER A 121 -6.40 1.09 4.59
N MET A 122 -6.33 1.71 3.41
CA MET A 122 -5.04 2.11 2.81
C MET A 122 -4.35 3.18 3.65
N GLU A 123 -5.10 4.21 4.10
CA GLU A 123 -4.56 5.28 4.94
C GLU A 123 -3.95 4.75 6.23
N ARG A 124 -4.63 3.81 6.91
CA ARG A 124 -4.09 3.15 8.12
C ARG A 124 -2.80 2.36 7.81
N THR A 125 -2.77 1.63 6.69
CA THR A 125 -1.59 0.89 6.27
C THR A 125 -0.41 1.83 5.97
N ALA A 126 -0.65 2.93 5.26
CA ALA A 126 0.37 3.94 4.96
C ALA A 126 0.89 4.62 6.24
N GLN A 127 0.02 4.97 7.18
CA GLN A 127 0.42 5.51 8.48
C GLN A 127 1.26 4.53 9.28
N HIS A 128 0.93 3.24 9.26
CA HIS A 128 1.76 2.21 9.88
C HIS A 128 3.14 2.16 9.22
N PHE A 129 3.20 2.19 7.90
CA PHE A 129 4.46 2.20 7.15
C PHE A 129 5.34 3.40 7.50
N MET A 130 4.77 4.60 7.57
CA MET A 130 5.51 5.82 7.96
C MET A 130 6.10 5.69 9.36
N LYS A 131 5.29 5.24 10.34
CA LYS A 131 5.77 5.04 11.72
C LYS A 131 6.91 4.04 11.80
N LEU A 132 6.80 2.92 11.07
CA LEU A 132 7.85 1.93 10.99
C LEU A 132 9.11 2.52 10.37
N SER A 133 8.98 3.23 9.24
CA SER A 133 10.10 3.81 8.49
C SER A 133 10.91 4.80 9.33
N LEU A 134 10.23 5.66 10.09
CA LEU A 134 10.88 6.58 11.04
C LEU A 134 11.61 5.86 12.18
N SER A 135 11.34 4.58 12.40
CA SER A 135 11.92 3.76 13.47
C SER A 135 12.99 2.78 12.98
N ILE A 136 13.36 2.77 11.69
CA ILE A 136 14.31 1.80 11.09
C ILE A 136 15.62 1.69 11.88
N ASP A 137 16.20 2.83 12.25
CA ASP A 137 17.47 2.85 12.99
C ASP A 137 17.38 2.21 14.38
N THR A 138 16.21 2.28 15.02
CA THR A 138 15.96 1.66 16.32
C THR A 138 15.86 0.13 16.24
N PHE A 139 15.65 -0.41 15.03
CA PHE A 139 15.53 -1.85 14.80
C PHE A 139 16.85 -2.50 14.37
N LYS A 140 17.94 -1.74 14.31
CA LYS A 140 19.27 -2.30 14.09
C LYS A 140 19.79 -2.92 15.39
N PRO A 141 20.37 -4.13 15.36
CA PRO A 141 20.91 -4.75 16.56
C PRO A 141 22.03 -3.87 17.17
N PRO A 142 22.06 -3.68 18.50
CA PRO A 142 23.13 -2.93 19.15
C PRO A 142 24.46 -3.69 18.97
N GLY A 143 25.47 -3.02 18.41
CA GLY A 143 26.83 -3.58 18.30
C GLY A 143 27.25 -4.10 16.93
N GLY A 144 26.63 -3.66 15.84
CA GLY A 144 27.19 -3.81 14.48
C GLY A 144 28.44 -2.94 14.25
N THR A 145 29.37 -2.86 15.22
CA THR A 145 30.72 -2.39 14.93
C THR A 145 31.37 -3.43 14.04
N GLY A 146 31.76 -3.02 12.85
CA GLY A 146 32.53 -3.85 11.93
C GLY A 146 33.67 -4.50 12.71
N LYS A 147 33.72 -5.83 12.68
CA LYS A 147 34.97 -6.53 12.87
C LYS A 147 35.94 -5.98 11.82
N THR A 148 36.82 -5.08 12.22
CA THR A 148 38.11 -4.90 11.54
C THR A 148 38.84 -6.20 11.76
N SER A 149 38.80 -7.10 10.77
CA SER A 149 39.67 -8.27 10.78
C SER A 149 41.14 -7.80 10.66
N PRO A 150 42.06 -8.46 11.37
CA PRO A 150 43.49 -8.16 11.33
C PRO A 150 44.12 -8.46 9.97
#